data_AF-A0A531KBN9-F1
#
_entry.id   AF-A0A531KBN9-F1
#
_cell.length_a   1.000
_cell.length_b   1.000
_cell.length_c   1.000
_cell.angle_alpha   90.00
_cell.angle_beta   90.00
_cell.angle_gamma   90.00
#
_symmetry.space_group_name_H-M   'P 1'
#
loop_
_entity.id
_entity.type
_entity.pdbx_description
1 polymer ?
#
loop_
_entity_poly.entity_id
_entity_poly.type
_entity_poly.pdbx_seq_one_letter_code
_entity_poly.pdbx_strand_id
1 'polypeptide(L)'
;TSHGFVGHYVASRFSRSTSVIAGEGTGMERDYEFSSRQHFSDLDAPEDIGRKAGERAARRVGARKAATGPVDVVFDPRVARGIAGHLAGAINGASVARKTSFLRDMMGKQVAAAAITVTDEPLRLRGQASRPFDGEGIEGEK
;
A
#
# COMPACT_ATOMS: atom_id res chain seq x y z
N THR A 1 -30.71 1.92 -0.48
CA THR A 1 -30.91 2.37 -1.88
C THR A 1 -32.40 2.36 -2.20
N SER A 2 -32.83 2.95 -3.31
CA SER A 2 -34.24 2.88 -3.76
C SER A 2 -34.72 1.44 -4.02
N HIS A 3 -33.79 0.51 -4.23
CA HIS A 3 -34.05 -0.93 -4.39
C HIS A 3 -34.17 -1.70 -3.06
N GLY A 4 -34.24 -1.00 -1.92
CA GLY A 4 -34.49 -1.61 -0.61
C GLY A 4 -33.24 -2.08 0.16
N PHE A 5 -32.03 -1.95 -0.40
CA PHE A 5 -30.81 -2.26 0.34
C PHE A 5 -30.60 -1.29 1.50
N VAL A 6 -30.36 -1.83 2.70
CA VAL A 6 -29.93 -1.09 3.90
C VAL A 6 -28.80 -1.89 4.54
N GLY A 7 -27.61 -1.28 4.62
CA GLY A 7 -26.43 -1.89 5.19
C GLY A 7 -25.69 -0.92 6.11
N HIS A 8 -25.18 -1.43 7.22
CA HIS A 8 -24.32 -0.70 8.14
C HIS A 8 -23.27 -1.64 8.71
N TYR A 9 -22.05 -1.14 8.90
CA TYR A 9 -20.99 -1.86 9.59
C TYR A 9 -20.16 -0.86 10.41
N VAL A 10 -19.54 -1.37 11.47
CA VAL A 10 -18.63 -0.59 12.32
C VAL A 10 -17.23 -1.15 12.14
N ALA A 11 -16.26 -0.25 12.02
CA ALA A 11 -14.85 -0.58 12.00
C ALA A 11 -14.10 0.31 12.99
N SER A 12 -12.97 -0.18 13.46
CA SER A 12 -12.04 0.56 14.29
C SER A 12 -10.69 0.58 13.61
N ARG A 13 -9.88 1.61 13.88
CA ARG A 13 -8.53 1.70 13.34
C ARG A 13 -7.60 2.25 14.40
N PHE A 14 -6.50 1.54 14.58
CA PHE A 14 -5.43 1.93 15.47
C PHE A 14 -4.14 2.10 14.67
N SER A 15 -3.30 3.02 15.14
CA SER A 15 -1.99 3.25 14.54
C SER A 15 -0.97 3.63 15.59
N ARG A 16 0.27 3.20 15.37
CA ARG A 16 1.47 3.66 16.08
C ARG A 16 2.53 3.98 15.05
N SER A 17 3.24 5.07 15.23
CA SER A 17 4.34 5.45 14.37
C SER A 17 5.40 6.20 15.17
N THR A 18 6.61 6.21 14.64
CA THR A 18 7.67 7.09 15.12
C THR A 18 8.52 7.54 13.95
N SER A 19 8.99 8.78 14.03
CA SER A 19 9.89 9.39 13.06
C SER A 19 11.10 9.88 13.83
N VAL A 20 12.29 9.60 13.28
CA VAL A 20 13.55 9.90 13.95
C VAL A 20 14.54 10.51 12.96
N ILE A 21 15.56 11.19 13.50
CA ILE A 21 16.64 11.82 12.75
C ILE A 21 17.96 11.17 13.17
N ALA A 22 18.85 10.93 12.21
CA ALA A 22 20.21 10.46 12.42
C ALA A 22 21.20 11.33 11.65
N GLY A 23 22.44 11.45 12.13
CA GLY A 23 23.48 12.27 11.53
C GLY A 23 23.67 13.62 12.20
N GLU A 24 24.61 14.41 11.67
CA GLU A 24 25.06 15.67 12.27
C GLU A 24 25.16 16.78 11.21
N GLY A 25 24.94 18.02 11.63
CA GLY A 25 25.07 19.20 10.76
C GLY A 25 24.22 19.09 9.48
N THR A 26 24.86 19.22 8.33
CA THR A 26 24.20 19.12 7.01
C THR A 26 24.01 17.67 6.54
N GLY A 27 24.53 16.67 7.26
CA GLY A 27 24.38 15.25 6.98
C GLY A 27 23.24 14.57 7.72
N MET A 28 22.23 15.33 8.18
CA MET A 28 21.07 14.79 8.88
C MET A 28 20.09 14.11 7.92
N GLU A 29 19.69 12.90 8.27
CA GLU A 29 18.73 12.08 7.54
C GLU A 29 17.54 11.74 8.42
N ARG A 30 16.36 11.64 7.82
CA ARG A 30 15.10 11.32 8.50
C ARG A 30 14.46 10.09 7.90
N ASP A 31 13.98 9.20 8.76
CA ASP A 31 13.10 8.10 8.37
C ASP A 31 12.09 7.78 9.49
N TYR A 32 11.19 6.84 9.23
CA TYR A 32 10.11 6.48 10.12
C TYR A 32 9.77 4.99 9.99
N GLU A 33 9.03 4.49 10.98
CA GLU A 33 8.31 3.23 10.91
C GLU A 33 6.91 3.37 11.52
N PHE A 34 5.98 2.54 11.07
CA PHE A 34 4.61 2.55 11.60
C PHE A 34 3.93 1.17 11.54
N SER A 35 2.91 1.00 12.38
CA SER A 35 1.93 -0.07 12.30
C SER A 35 0.52 0.52 12.29
N SER A 36 -0.36 -0.03 11.46
CA SER A 36 -1.78 0.33 11.40
C SER A 36 -2.63 -0.93 11.23
N ARG A 37 -3.65 -1.08 12.07
CA ARG A 37 -4.45 -2.30 12.21
C ARG A 37 -5.89 -1.97 12.58
N GLN A 38 -6.79 -2.90 12.29
CA GLN A 38 -8.20 -2.80 12.70
C GLN A 38 -8.36 -3.08 14.21
N HIS A 39 -7.53 -3.94 14.80
CA HIS A 39 -7.58 -4.25 16.24
C HIS A 39 -6.32 -3.76 16.95
N PHE A 40 -6.49 -3.21 18.16
CA PHE A 40 -5.37 -2.69 18.95
C PHE A 40 -4.35 -3.77 19.30
N SER A 41 -4.81 -4.98 19.60
CA SER A 41 -3.98 -6.15 19.90
C SER A 41 -3.04 -6.55 18.77
N ASP A 42 -3.38 -6.17 17.54
CA ASP A 42 -2.67 -6.62 16.35
C ASP A 42 -1.54 -5.63 15.96
N LEU A 43 -1.43 -4.51 16.69
CA LEU A 43 -0.38 -3.51 16.49
C LEU A 43 0.98 -4.07 16.89
N ASP A 44 1.97 -3.77 16.05
CA ASP A 44 3.37 -4.06 16.34
C ASP A 44 3.78 -3.41 17.68
N ALA A 45 4.70 -4.07 18.38
CA ALA A 45 5.25 -3.58 19.64
C ALA A 45 5.91 -2.21 19.45
N PRO A 46 5.71 -1.25 20.37
CA PRO A 46 6.30 0.07 20.24
C PRO A 46 7.83 0.03 20.18
N GLU A 47 8.48 -0.92 20.88
CA GLU A 47 9.92 -1.14 20.87
C GLU A 47 10.41 -1.53 19.46
N ASP A 48 9.67 -2.40 18.77
CA ASP A 48 10.01 -2.81 17.40
C ASP A 48 9.84 -1.65 16.41
N ILE A 49 8.80 -0.84 16.56
CA ILE A 49 8.59 0.35 15.72
C ILE A 49 9.74 1.35 15.93
N GLY A 50 10.10 1.62 17.19
CA GLY A 50 11.23 2.49 17.56
C GLY A 50 12.56 2.02 16.98
N ARG A 51 12.88 0.73 17.19
CA ARG A 51 14.11 0.11 16.69
C ARG A 51 14.19 0.18 15.16
N LYS A 52 13.15 -0.24 14.45
CA LYS A 52 13.11 -0.20 12.97
C LYS A 52 13.23 1.23 12.43
N ALA A 53 12.58 2.21 13.04
CA ALA A 53 12.71 3.61 12.62
C ALA A 53 14.14 4.12 12.79
N GLY A 54 14.79 3.82 13.92
CA GLY A 54 16.19 4.13 14.18
C GLY A 54 17.14 3.48 13.19
N GLU A 55 17.01 2.16 12.98
CA GLU A 55 17.80 1.40 12.00
C GLU A 55 17.67 2.00 10.58
N ARG A 56 16.45 2.39 10.18
CA ARG A 56 16.20 2.98 8.86
C ARG A 56 16.82 4.37 8.71
N ALA A 57 16.66 5.26 9.69
CA ALA A 57 17.26 6.58 9.64
C ALA A 57 18.80 6.48 9.63
N ALA A 58 19.38 5.60 10.45
CA ALA A 58 20.82 5.36 10.48
C ALA A 58 21.37 4.84 9.14
N ARG A 59 20.64 3.93 8.47
CA ARG A 59 21.03 3.40 7.13
C ARG A 59 21.10 4.46 6.03
N ARG A 60 20.43 5.60 6.20
CA ARG A 60 20.43 6.69 5.22
C ARG A 60 21.66 7.58 5.33
N VAL A 61 22.32 7.61 6.50
CA VAL A 61 23.49 8.46 6.74
C VAL A 61 24.59 8.10 5.73
N GLY A 62 25.17 9.12 5.09
CA GLY A 62 26.21 8.92 4.09
C GLY A 62 25.71 8.43 2.73
N ALA A 63 24.42 8.60 2.42
CA ALA A 63 23.89 8.34 1.09
C ALA A 63 24.71 9.08 0.00
N ARG A 64 24.96 8.39 -1.11
CA ARG A 64 25.73 8.91 -2.25
C ARG A 64 24.93 8.83 -3.53
N LYS A 65 25.22 9.74 -4.46
CA LYS A 65 24.65 9.70 -5.81
C LYS A 65 25.22 8.51 -6.57
N ALA A 66 24.34 7.67 -7.12
CA ALA A 66 24.74 6.60 -8.03
C ALA A 66 25.16 7.16 -9.39
N ALA A 67 26.04 6.45 -10.11
CA ALA A 67 26.36 6.78 -11.49
C ALA A 67 25.15 6.53 -12.40
N THR A 68 25.03 7.32 -13.47
CA THR A 68 23.96 7.13 -14.46
C THR A 68 24.24 5.87 -15.28
N GLY A 69 23.24 4.99 -15.39
CA GLY A 69 23.31 3.80 -16.22
C GLY A 69 22.16 2.83 -15.94
N PRO A 70 22.03 1.78 -16.77
CA PRO A 70 21.11 0.68 -16.49
C PRO A 70 21.57 -0.07 -15.24
N VAL A 71 20.64 -0.34 -14.33
CA VAL A 71 20.86 -1.10 -13.10
C VAL A 71 19.60 -1.91 -12.77
N ASP A 72 19.77 -3.01 -12.06
CA ASP A 72 18.66 -3.74 -11.47
C ASP A 72 18.11 -2.98 -10.26
N VAL A 73 16.79 -2.82 -10.20
CA VAL A 73 16.11 -2.09 -9.12
C VAL A 73 15.28 -3.07 -8.30
N VAL A 74 15.60 -3.15 -7.00
CA VAL A 74 14.83 -3.93 -6.03
C VAL A 74 13.94 -2.97 -5.24
N PHE A 75 12.62 -3.14 -5.34
CA PHE A 75 11.65 -2.35 -4.60
C PHE A 75 11.42 -2.93 -3.20
N ASP A 76 11.69 -2.14 -2.15
CA ASP A 76 11.30 -2.49 -0.78
C ASP A 76 9.77 -2.65 -0.69
N PRO A 77 9.24 -3.60 0.11
CA PRO A 77 7.80 -3.82 0.25
C PRO A 77 6.98 -2.56 0.55
N ARG A 78 7.55 -1.56 1.27
CA ARG A 78 6.87 -0.28 1.58
C ARG A 78 6.56 0.55 0.33
N VAL A 79 7.38 0.43 -0.70
CA VAL A 79 7.21 1.15 -1.98
C VAL A 79 6.60 0.26 -3.05
N ALA A 80 6.88 -1.05 -3.04
CA ALA A 80 6.37 -2.01 -4.03
C ALA A 80 4.83 -2.03 -4.09
N ARG A 81 4.13 -1.79 -2.96
CA ARG A 81 2.67 -1.67 -2.92
C ARG A 81 2.11 -0.60 -3.87
N GLY A 82 2.91 0.42 -4.22
CA GLY A 82 2.52 1.47 -5.18
C GLY A 82 2.29 0.92 -6.58
N ILE A 83 3.00 -0.16 -6.97
CA ILE A 83 2.83 -0.83 -8.26
C ILE A 83 1.40 -1.38 -8.38
N ALA A 84 0.91 -2.06 -7.35
CA ALA A 84 -0.46 -2.54 -7.30
C ALA A 84 -1.49 -1.38 -7.36
N GLY A 85 -1.19 -0.25 -6.72
CA GLY A 85 -2.02 0.96 -6.80
C GLY A 85 -2.09 1.54 -8.21
N HIS A 86 -0.98 1.60 -8.93
CA HIS A 86 -0.95 2.04 -10.33
C HIS A 86 -1.72 1.09 -11.25
N LEU A 87 -1.60 -0.23 -11.03
CA LEU A 87 -2.35 -1.23 -11.77
C LEU A 87 -3.86 -1.08 -11.53
N ALA A 88 -4.29 -0.95 -10.28
CA ALA A 88 -5.69 -0.74 -9.90
C ALA A 88 -6.28 0.53 -10.56
N GLY A 89 -5.51 1.62 -10.59
CA GLY A 89 -5.91 2.86 -11.27
C GLY A 89 -6.01 2.70 -12.79
N ALA A 90 -5.13 1.91 -13.39
CA ALA A 90 -5.13 1.65 -14.83
C ALA A 90 -6.30 0.75 -15.28
N ILE A 91 -6.77 -0.17 -14.44
CA ILE A 91 -7.94 -1.01 -14.78
C ILE A 91 -9.28 -0.41 -14.33
N ASN A 92 -9.28 0.79 -13.74
CA ASN A 92 -10.49 1.44 -13.27
C ASN A 92 -11.48 1.71 -14.42
N GLY A 93 -12.75 1.33 -14.24
CA GLY A 93 -13.79 1.44 -15.27
C GLY A 93 -13.99 2.85 -15.82
N ALA A 94 -13.89 3.89 -14.98
CA ALA A 94 -14.00 5.28 -15.45
C ALA A 94 -12.81 5.69 -16.33
N SER A 95 -11.58 5.29 -15.97
CA SER A 95 -10.38 5.54 -16.77
C SER A 95 -10.42 4.83 -18.11
N VAL A 96 -10.93 3.60 -18.15
CA VAL A 96 -11.13 2.81 -19.37
C VAL A 96 -12.18 3.47 -20.27
N ALA A 97 -13.36 3.80 -19.72
CA ALA A 97 -14.46 4.42 -20.46
C ALA A 97 -14.07 5.80 -21.03
N ARG A 98 -13.29 6.59 -20.28
CA ARG A 98 -12.78 7.91 -20.70
C ARG A 98 -11.56 7.83 -21.61
N LYS A 99 -11.06 6.63 -21.92
CA LYS A 99 -9.88 6.38 -22.76
C LYS A 99 -8.58 7.01 -22.22
N THR A 100 -8.46 7.18 -20.91
CA THR A 100 -7.28 7.76 -20.26
C THR A 100 -6.34 6.71 -19.66
N SER A 101 -6.69 5.43 -19.70
CA SER A 101 -5.84 4.34 -19.24
C SER A 101 -4.95 3.76 -20.34
N PHE A 102 -3.68 3.48 -20.00
CA PHE A 102 -2.76 2.73 -20.85
C PHE A 102 -3.06 1.23 -20.92
N LEU A 103 -3.94 0.69 -20.05
CA LEU A 103 -4.38 -0.71 -20.06
C LEU A 103 -5.78 -0.94 -20.66
N ARG A 104 -6.38 0.10 -21.26
CA ARG A 104 -7.75 0.03 -21.81
C ARG A 104 -8.01 -1.18 -22.69
N ASP A 105 -7.06 -1.53 -23.56
CA ASP A 105 -7.22 -2.59 -24.57
C ASP A 105 -6.47 -3.89 -24.18
N MET A 106 -6.23 -4.09 -22.87
CA MET A 106 -5.41 -5.18 -22.33
C MET A 106 -6.20 -6.27 -21.57
N MET A 107 -7.53 -6.21 -21.57
CA MET A 107 -8.35 -7.27 -20.96
C MET A 107 -8.03 -8.63 -21.61
N GLY A 108 -7.77 -9.64 -20.78
CA GLY A 108 -7.39 -10.99 -21.23
C GLY A 108 -5.95 -11.12 -21.76
N LYS A 109 -5.14 -10.05 -21.74
CA LYS A 109 -3.74 -10.09 -22.18
C LYS A 109 -2.79 -10.13 -20.99
N GLN A 110 -1.62 -10.76 -21.19
CA GLN A 110 -0.57 -10.77 -20.18
C GLN A 110 0.10 -9.39 -20.10
N VAL A 111 0.05 -8.76 -18.92
CA VAL A 111 0.63 -7.43 -18.66
C VAL A 111 1.75 -7.44 -17.60
N ALA A 112 2.01 -8.60 -17.01
CA ALA A 112 3.06 -8.82 -16.01
C ALA A 112 3.75 -10.18 -16.24
N ALA A 113 4.84 -10.45 -15.52
CA ALA A 113 5.49 -11.76 -15.56
C ALA A 113 4.50 -12.86 -15.10
N ALA A 114 4.59 -14.06 -15.70
CA ALA A 114 3.66 -15.16 -15.41
C ALA A 114 3.67 -15.61 -13.94
N ALA A 115 4.77 -15.36 -13.22
CA ALA A 115 4.88 -15.61 -11.77
C ALA A 115 4.13 -14.60 -10.90
N ILE A 116 3.59 -13.51 -11.47
CA ILE A 116 2.87 -12.47 -10.74
C ILE A 116 1.37 -12.72 -10.85
N THR A 117 0.74 -12.95 -9.69
CA THR A 117 -0.72 -13.05 -9.56
C THR A 117 -1.22 -11.98 -8.61
N VAL A 118 -2.37 -11.38 -8.93
CA VAL A 118 -3.05 -10.39 -8.10
C VAL A 118 -4.48 -10.85 -7.90
N THR A 119 -4.93 -10.94 -6.65
CA THR A 119 -6.29 -11.32 -6.27
C THR A 119 -6.88 -10.25 -5.36
N ASP A 120 -8.18 -10.00 -5.49
CA ASP A 120 -8.92 -9.20 -4.51
C ASP A 120 -9.52 -10.13 -3.44
N GLU A 121 -9.47 -9.72 -2.18
CA GLU A 121 -10.05 -10.47 -1.05
C GLU A 121 -10.85 -9.52 -0.16
N PRO A 122 -12.01 -9.02 -0.64
CA PRO A 122 -12.73 -7.92 0.00
C PRO A 122 -13.29 -8.28 1.38
N LEU A 123 -13.53 -9.57 1.63
CA LEU A 123 -14.12 -10.09 2.88
C LEU A 123 -13.08 -10.68 3.84
N ARG A 124 -11.78 -10.40 3.62
CA ARG A 124 -10.71 -10.90 4.49
C ARG A 124 -10.94 -10.49 5.95
N LEU A 125 -10.99 -11.47 6.85
CA LEU A 125 -11.15 -11.20 8.28
C LEU A 125 -10.02 -10.29 8.79
N ARG A 126 -10.41 -9.21 9.47
CA ARG A 126 -9.50 -8.16 9.98
C ARG A 126 -8.64 -7.49 8.90
N GLY A 127 -9.01 -7.61 7.62
CA GLY A 127 -8.33 -6.91 6.53
C GLY A 127 -8.47 -5.40 6.68
N GLN A 128 -7.39 -4.66 6.41
CA GLN A 128 -7.39 -3.21 6.62
C GLN A 128 -8.33 -2.44 5.70
N ALA A 129 -8.61 -2.99 4.51
CA ALA A 129 -9.50 -2.42 3.49
C ALA A 129 -10.78 -3.26 3.29
N SER A 130 -10.99 -4.28 4.14
CA SER A 130 -12.13 -5.18 4.00
C SER A 130 -13.43 -4.47 4.34
N ARG A 131 -14.47 -4.75 3.55
CA ARG A 131 -15.80 -4.16 3.70
C ARG A 131 -16.85 -5.14 3.19
N PRO A 132 -18.02 -5.22 3.84
CA PRO A 132 -19.10 -6.13 3.42
C PRO A 132 -19.80 -5.69 2.13
N PHE A 133 -19.71 -4.41 1.77
CA PHE A 133 -20.29 -3.87 0.54
C PHE A 133 -19.54 -2.59 0.12
N ASP A 134 -19.64 -2.22 -1.15
CA ASP A 134 -19.07 -1.00 -1.71
C ASP A 134 -19.99 0.23 -1.59
N GLY A 135 -19.63 1.32 -2.27
CA GLY A 135 -20.41 2.57 -2.23
C GLY A 135 -21.80 2.49 -2.86
N GLU A 136 -22.08 1.44 -3.63
CA GLU A 136 -23.36 1.19 -4.30
C GLU A 136 -24.19 0.11 -3.58
N GLY A 137 -23.64 -0.48 -2.52
CA GLY A 137 -24.28 -1.54 -1.75
C GLY A 137 -24.06 -2.94 -2.35
N ILE A 138 -23.05 -3.10 -3.20
CA ILE A 138 -22.70 -4.38 -3.83
C ILE A 138 -21.64 -5.09 -2.99
N GLU A 139 -21.87 -6.37 -2.70
CA GLU A 139 -20.89 -7.22 -2.01
C GLU A 139 -19.69 -7.51 -2.92
N GLY A 140 -18.49 -7.49 -2.34
CA GLY A 140 -17.27 -7.83 -3.09
C GLY A 140 -17.06 -9.35 -3.15
N GLU A 141 -16.60 -9.84 -4.30
CA GLU A 141 -16.27 -11.25 -4.53
C GLU A 141 -14.75 -11.46 -4.61
N LYS A 142 -14.30 -12.70 -4.36
CA LYS A 142 -12.90 -13.12 -4.49
C LYS A 142 -12.65 -13.74 -5.86
#